data_AF-A0A7W1YNG3-F1
#
_entry.id   AF-A0A7W1YNG3-F1
#
_cell.length_a   1.000
_cell.length_b   1.000
_cell.length_c   1.000
_cell.angle_alpha   90.00
_cell.angle_beta   90.00
_cell.angle_gamma   90.00
#
_symmetry.space_group_name_H-M   'P 1'
#
loop_
_entity.id
_entity.type
_entity.pdbx_description
1 polymer ?
#
loop_
_entity_poly.entity_id
_entity_poly.type
_entity_poly.pdbx_seq_one_letter_code
_entity_poly.pdbx_strand_id
1 'polypeptide(L)' 'AETDLILGCAILGIEGGEIMALFQLAMMGKLPYTTLRDATFAHPTLAESLNNLFGQFEGE' A
#
# COMPACT_ATOMS: atom_id res chain seq x y z
N ALA A 1 -14.14 4.03 4.85
CA ALA A 1 -14.00 5.45 5.25
C ALA A 1 -14.55 6.33 4.12
N GLU A 2 -14.65 7.66 4.25
CA GLU A 2 -15.26 8.48 3.18
C GLU A 2 -14.40 8.63 1.92
N THR A 3 -13.07 8.53 2.04
CA THR A 3 -12.14 8.85 0.94
C THR A 3 -11.14 7.75 0.60
N ASP A 4 -11.08 6.68 1.39
CA ASP A 4 -10.11 5.58 1.29
C ASP A 4 -8.64 5.99 1.18
N LEU A 5 -8.32 7.23 1.58
CA LEU A 5 -6.96 7.75 1.57
C LEU A 5 -6.14 7.15 2.70
N ILE A 6 -4.87 6.90 2.40
CA ILE A 6 -3.88 6.50 3.40
C ILE A 6 -3.58 7.70 4.28
N LEU A 7 -3.89 7.59 5.57
CA LEU A 7 -3.64 8.65 6.56
C LEU A 7 -2.25 8.56 7.19
N GLY A 8 -1.65 7.36 7.18
CA GLY A 8 -0.32 7.08 7.71
C GLY A 8 0.00 5.60 7.61
N CYS A 9 1.26 5.26 7.76
CA CYS A 9 1.75 3.89 7.75
C CYS A 9 2.99 3.76 8.65
N ALA A 10 3.21 2.57 9.20
CA ALA A 10 4.44 2.19 9.89
C ALA A 10 4.85 0.80 9.40
N ILE A 11 6.10 0.67 8.94
CA ILE A 11 6.62 -0.58 8.39
C ILE A 11 7.76 -1.08 9.26
N LEU A 12 7.69 -2.34 9.66
CA LEU A 12 8.76 -3.06 10.35
C LEU A 12 9.09 -4.32 9.55
N GLY A 13 10.28 -4.36 8.96
CA GLY A 13 10.73 -5.48 8.15
C GLY A 13 12.00 -5.18 7.37
N ILE A 14 12.55 -6.21 6.73
CA ILE A 14 13.64 -6.03 5.76
C ILE A 14 13.16 -5.12 4.62
N GLU A 15 14.03 -4.21 4.18
CA GLU A 15 13.71 -3.23 3.14
C GLU A 15 12.44 -2.39 3.44
N GLY A 16 12.07 -2.23 4.71
CA GLY A 16 10.89 -1.47 5.11
C GLY A 16 10.91 0.00 4.66
N GLY A 17 12.10 0.56 4.43
CA GLY A 17 12.27 1.89 3.82
C GLY A 17 11.76 1.96 2.38
N GLU A 18 11.98 0.92 1.57
CA GLU A 18 11.51 0.85 0.18
C GLU A 18 9.97 0.72 0.12
N ILE A 19 9.39 -0.06 1.03
CA ILE A 19 7.94 -0.14 1.17
C ILE A 19 7.36 1.19 1.66
N MET A 20 7.99 1.83 2.65
CA MET A 20 7.58 3.16 3.12
C MET A 20 7.58 4.20 1.99
N ALA A 21 8.55 4.14 1.08
CA ALA A 21 8.60 5.05 -0.08
C ALA A 21 7.35 4.94 -0.97
N LEU A 22 6.81 3.73 -1.19
CA LEU A 22 5.55 3.53 -1.92
C LEU A 22 4.37 4.19 -1.21
N PHE A 23 4.27 4.03 0.10
CA PHE A 23 3.24 4.69 0.91
C PHE A 23 3.36 6.22 0.86
N GLN A 24 4.58 6.76 0.95
CA GLN A 24 4.84 8.19 0.85
C GLN A 24 4.41 8.74 -0.52
N LEU A 25 4.74 8.04 -1.61
CA LEU A 25 4.30 8.43 -2.96
C LEU A 25 2.77 8.40 -3.08
N ALA A 26 2.11 7.37 -2.55
CA ALA A 26 0.65 7.29 -2.55
C ALA A 26 0.01 8.44 -1.75
N MET A 27 0.55 8.77 -0.58
CA MET A 27 0.08 9.88 0.25
C MET A 27 0.31 11.24 -0.43
N MET A 28 1.50 11.46 -1.02
CA MET A 28 1.81 12.68 -1.79
C MET A 28 0.88 12.86 -2.99
N GLY A 29 0.56 11.76 -3.68
CA GLY A 29 -0.37 11.72 -4.80
C GLY A 29 -1.84 11.71 -4.42
N LYS A 30 -2.18 11.66 -3.12
CA LYS A 30 -3.54 11.47 -2.60
C LYS A 30 -4.26 10.29 -3.26
N LEU A 31 -3.55 9.19 -3.42
CA LEU A 31 -4.09 7.95 -3.99
C LEU A 31 -4.86 7.18 -2.89
N PRO A 32 -6.04 6.63 -3.20
CA PRO A 32 -6.73 5.73 -2.28
C PRO A 32 -5.92 4.44 -2.12
N TYR A 33 -6.03 3.77 -0.98
CA TYR A 33 -5.29 2.53 -0.71
C TYR A 33 -5.60 1.43 -1.76
N THR A 34 -6.80 1.47 -2.34
CA THR A 34 -7.23 0.57 -3.42
C THR A 34 -6.33 0.67 -4.65
N THR A 35 -5.69 1.83 -4.89
CA THR A 35 -4.68 1.95 -5.96
C THR A 35 -3.47 1.06 -5.70
N LEU A 36 -3.02 0.94 -4.45
CA LEU A 36 -1.93 0.02 -4.10
C LEU A 36 -2.41 -1.44 -4.09
N ARG A 37 -3.67 -1.69 -3.70
CA ARG A 37 -4.29 -3.02 -3.76
C ARG A 37 -4.39 -3.57 -5.18
N ASP A 38 -4.72 -2.71 -6.14
CA ASP A 38 -5.04 -3.10 -7.52
C ASP A 38 -3.83 -2.91 -8.46
N ALA A 39 -2.73 -2.33 -7.97
CA ALA A 39 -1.50 -2.15 -8.74
C ALA A 39 -0.81 -3.48 -9.04
N THR A 40 -0.32 -3.61 -10.28
CA THR A 40 0.56 -4.70 -10.68
C THR A 40 1.98 -4.43 -10.19
N PHE A 41 2.42 -5.14 -9.16
CA PHE A 41 3.81 -5.14 -8.72
C PHE A 41 4.60 -6.25 -9.42
N ALA A 42 5.91 -6.03 -9.58
CA ALA A 42 6.82 -7.06 -10.07
C ALA A 42 6.87 -8.23 -9.08
N HIS A 43 7.04 -9.46 -9.61
CA HIS A 43 7.18 -10.68 -8.82
C HIS A 43 8.57 -11.30 -9.03
N PRO A 44 9.27 -11.74 -7.98
CA PRO A 44 8.94 -11.65 -6.55
C PRO A 44 9.41 -10.33 -5.92
N THR A 45 8.56 -9.63 -5.16
CA THR A 45 8.95 -8.41 -4.41
C THR A 45 8.20 -8.28 -3.09
N LEU A 46 8.75 -7.53 -2.12
CA LEU A 46 7.99 -7.22 -0.90
C LEU A 46 6.78 -6.31 -1.18
N ALA A 47 6.83 -5.49 -2.22
CA ALA A 47 5.75 -4.59 -2.61
C ALA A 47 4.46 -5.34 -2.98
N GLU A 48 4.58 -6.51 -3.61
CA GLU A 48 3.41 -7.33 -3.98
C GLU A 48 2.59 -7.79 -2.76
N SER A 49 3.20 -7.82 -1.57
CA SER A 49 2.47 -8.15 -0.33
C SER A 49 1.37 -7.14 0.00
N LEU A 50 1.42 -5.92 -0.54
CA LEU A 50 0.40 -4.90 -0.36
C LEU A 50 -0.93 -5.30 -1.01
N ASN A 51 -0.90 -6.05 -2.13
CA ASN A 51 -2.12 -6.58 -2.73
C ASN A 51 -2.84 -7.51 -1.74
N ASN A 52 -2.08 -8.39 -1.07
CA ASN A 52 -2.62 -9.31 -0.07
C ASN A 52 -3.13 -8.57 1.17
N LEU A 53 -2.36 -7.61 1.69
CA LEU A 53 -2.74 -6.80 2.86
C LEU A 53 -4.07 -6.10 2.64
N PHE A 54 -4.20 -5.37 1.52
CA PHE A 54 -5.38 -4.58 1.24
C PHE A 54 -6.55 -5.40 0.69
N GLY A 55 -6.29 -6.58 0.12
CA GLY A 55 -7.33 -7.53 -0.23
C GLY A 55 -8.13 -8.01 0.99
N GLN A 56 -7.57 -7.92 2.20
CA GLN A 56 -8.29 -8.27 3.44
C GLN A 56 -9.40 -7.27 3.80
N PHE A 57 -9.42 -6.08 3.18
CA PHE A 57 -10.43 -5.04 3.44
C PHE A 57 -11.61 -5.11 2.46
N GLU A 58 -11.68 -6.12 1.58
CA GLU A 58 -12.86 -6.33 0.73
C GLU A 58 -14.06 -6.79 1.57
N GLY A 59 -15.07 -5.92 1.69
CA GLY A 59 -16.33 -6.20 2.38
C GLY A 59 -16.67 -5.27 3.53
N GLU A 60 -15.80 -4.31 3.86
CA GLU A 60 -16.05 -3.23 4.84
C GLU A 60 -16.45 -1.89 4.19
#